data_AF-A0A9D8AD90-F1
#
_entry.id   AF-A0A9D8AD90-F1
#
_cell.length_a   1.000
_cell.length_b   1.000
_cell.length_c   1.000
_cell.angle_alpha   90.00
_cell.angle_beta   90.00
_cell.angle_gamma   90.00
#
_symmetry.space_group_name_H-M   'P 1'
#
loop_
_entity.id
_entity.type
_entity.pdbx_description
1 polymer ?
#
loop_
_entity_poly.entity_id
_entity_poly.type
_entity_poly.pdbx_seq_one_letter_code
_entity_poly.pdbx_strand_id
1 'polypeptide(L)'
;MHELTLLNDLLKKVREIAVQEKAKKVKSVSIWLGAMSHISASHFKEHFDLATKDSDLEGVPLNIETSDDAFHPQAQDILLRSVDVESQ
;
A
#
# COMPACT_ATOMS: atom_id res chain seq x y z
N MET A 1 -10.17 -13.42 -5.40
CA MET A 1 -9.35 -13.92 -4.26
C MET A 1 -7.91 -13.41 -4.30
N HIS A 2 -7.34 -12.99 -5.44
CA HIS A 2 -5.95 -12.50 -5.51
C HIS A 2 -5.73 -11.09 -4.89
N GLU A 3 -6.62 -10.11 -5.13
CA GLU A 3 -6.39 -8.73 -4.66
C GLU A 3 -6.48 -8.58 -3.13
N LEU A 4 -7.44 -9.25 -2.49
CA LEU A 4 -7.59 -9.26 -1.02
C LEU A 4 -6.38 -9.86 -0.31
N THR A 5 -5.76 -10.90 -0.88
CA THR A 5 -4.54 -11.49 -0.33
C THR A 5 -3.35 -10.53 -0.44
N LEU A 6 -3.19 -9.87 -1.60
CA LEU A 6 -2.16 -8.85 -1.81
C LEU A 6 -2.29 -7.68 -0.84
N LEU A 7 -3.52 -7.18 -0.67
CA LEU A 7 -3.79 -6.07 0.24
C LEU A 7 -3.47 -6.44 1.69
N ASN A 8 -3.88 -7.62 2.14
CA ASN A 8 -3.58 -8.09 3.50
C ASN A 8 -2.09 -8.25 3.75
N ASP A 9 -1.34 -8.78 2.77
CA ASP A 9 0.12 -8.87 2.87
C ASP A 9 0.78 -7.48 2.94
N LEU A 10 0.31 -6.53 2.12
CA LEU A 10 0.77 -5.15 2.16
C LEU A 10 0.51 -4.50 3.53
N LEU A 11 -0.70 -4.62 4.07
CA LEU A 11 -1.04 -4.07 5.38
C LEU A 11 -0.21 -4.70 6.50
N LYS A 12 0.03 -6.01 6.42
CA LYS A 12 0.93 -6.70 7.36
C LYS A 12 2.33 -6.13 7.30
N LYS A 13 2.88 -5.93 6.10
CA LYS A 13 4.22 -5.38 5.89
C LYS A 13 4.35 -3.93 6.37
N VAL A 14 3.32 -3.10 6.16
CA VAL A 14 3.25 -1.74 6.70
C VAL A 14 3.32 -1.75 8.23
N ARG A 15 2.56 -2.64 8.90
CA ARG A 15 2.60 -2.78 10.36
C ARG A 15 3.94 -3.30 10.86
N GLU A 16 4.54 -4.27 10.16
CA GLU A 16 5.88 -4.78 10.51
C GLU A 16 6.93 -3.66 10.46
N ILE A 17 6.92 -2.81 9.42
CA ILE A 17 7.80 -1.65 9.31
C ILE A 17 7.56 -0.66 10.46
N ALA A 18 6.30 -0.35 10.77
CA ALA A 18 5.96 0.56 11.86
C ALA A 18 6.46 0.06 13.22
N VAL A 19 6.34 -1.25 13.49
CA VAL A 19 6.83 -1.88 14.71
C VAL A 19 8.37 -1.88 14.75
N GLN A 20 9.03 -2.20 13.64
CA GLN A 20 10.50 -2.19 13.53
C GLN A 20 11.08 -0.80 13.81
N GLU A 21 10.45 0.24 13.28
CA GLU A 21 10.85 1.64 13.48
C GLU A 21 10.39 2.23 14.84
N LYS A 22 9.74 1.42 15.69
CA LYS A 22 9.14 1.85 16.96
C LYS A 22 8.24 3.08 16.80
N ALA A 23 7.53 3.14 15.67
CA ALA A 23 6.67 4.25 15.33
C ALA A 23 5.48 4.35 16.29
N LYS A 24 5.10 5.57 16.66
CA LYS A 24 3.82 5.83 17.35
C LYS A 24 2.63 5.63 16.42
N LYS A 25 2.78 6.01 15.14
CA LYS A 25 1.72 5.96 14.14
C LYS A 25 2.29 5.96 12.71
N VAL A 26 1.59 5.33 11.77
CA VAL A 26 1.83 5.49 10.33
C VAL A 26 1.18 6.79 9.84
N LYS A 27 1.95 7.65 9.17
CA LYS A 27 1.50 8.94 8.64
C LYS A 27 1.02 8.85 7.19
N SER A 28 1.68 8.05 6.37
CA SER A 28 1.25 7.81 4.99
C SER A 28 1.84 6.51 4.45
N VAL A 29 1.17 5.94 3.46
CA VAL A 29 1.65 4.79 2.70
C VAL A 29 1.75 5.19 1.25
N SER A 30 2.89 4.92 0.62
CA SER A 30 3.09 5.16 -0.81
C SER A 30 3.32 3.84 -1.52
N ILE A 31 2.54 3.60 -2.57
CA ILE A 31 2.65 2.43 -3.42
C ILE A 31 2.87 2.82 -4.88
N TRP A 32 3.37 1.86 -5.64
CA TRP A 32 3.50 1.95 -7.09
C TRP A 32 2.78 0.78 -7.74
N LEU A 33 1.94 1.09 -8.72
CA LEU A 33 1.20 0.12 -9.53
C LEU A 33 1.87 0.03 -10.90
N GLY A 34 2.33 -1.17 -11.26
CA GLY A 34 2.83 -1.42 -12.60
C GLY A 34 1.73 -1.30 -13.66
N ALA A 35 2.14 -0.94 -14.89
CA ALA A 35 1.24 -0.71 -16.04
C ALA A 35 0.33 -1.90 -16.39
N MET A 36 0.72 -3.10 -15.94
CA MET A 36 0.04 -4.37 -16.15
C MET A 36 -0.38 -5.02 -14.82
N SER A 37 -0.50 -4.27 -13.73
CA SER A 37 -0.95 -4.80 -12.42
C SER A 37 -2.44 -5.16 -12.36
N HIS A 38 -3.18 -4.93 -13.47
CA HIS A 38 -4.61 -5.25 -13.65
C HIS A 38 -5.55 -4.66 -12.57
N ILE A 39 -5.08 -3.70 -11.76
CA ILE A 39 -5.87 -2.97 -10.78
C ILE A 39 -5.65 -1.46 -10.95
N SER A 40 -6.76 -0.72 -10.96
CA SER A 40 -6.73 0.73 -11.02
C SER A 40 -6.45 1.33 -9.64
N ALA A 41 -5.79 2.48 -9.60
CA ALA A 41 -5.53 3.24 -8.36
C ALA A 41 -6.80 3.47 -7.52
N SER A 42 -7.91 3.85 -8.17
CA SER A 42 -9.19 4.08 -7.49
C SER A 42 -9.71 2.81 -6.80
N HIS A 43 -9.72 1.68 -7.51
CA HIS A 43 -10.20 0.41 -6.96
C HIS A 43 -9.30 -0.06 -5.82
N PHE A 44 -7.97 0.05 -5.96
CA PHE A 44 -7.04 -0.26 -4.88
C PHE A 44 -7.30 0.60 -3.64
N LYS A 45 -7.54 1.90 -3.83
CA LYS A 45 -7.84 2.83 -2.73
C LYS A 45 -9.13 2.47 -1.99
N GLU A 46 -10.18 2.09 -2.71
CA GLU A 46 -11.44 1.63 -2.10
C GLU A 46 -11.21 0.38 -1.25
N HIS A 47 -10.47 -0.60 -1.76
CA HIS A 47 -10.13 -1.81 -0.99
C HIS A 47 -9.27 -1.50 0.23
N PHE A 48 -8.30 -0.58 0.10
CA PHE A 48 -7.47 -0.14 1.21
C PHE A 48 -8.31 0.50 2.32
N ASP A 49 -9.22 1.40 1.98
CA ASP A 49 -10.10 2.06 2.94
C ASP A 49 -10.99 1.02 3.67
N LEU A 50 -11.60 0.10 2.92
CA LEU A 50 -12.44 -0.95 3.49
C LEU A 50 -11.67 -1.91 4.41
N ALA A 51 -10.43 -2.25 4.08
CA ALA A 51 -9.63 -3.17 4.87
C ALA A 51 -8.91 -2.52 6.05
N THR A 52 -8.70 -1.20 6.00
CA THR A 52 -8.11 -0.43 7.11
C THR A 52 -9.14 0.14 8.06
N LYS A 53 -10.42 0.09 7.67
CA LYS A 53 -11.54 0.42 8.54
C LYS A 53 -11.46 -0.32 9.88
N ASP A 54 -11.73 0.39 10.96
CA ASP A 54 -11.67 -0.07 12.34
C ASP A 54 -10.27 -0.60 12.74
N SER A 55 -9.19 -0.12 12.10
CA SER A 55 -7.80 -0.51 12.39
C SER A 55 -6.89 0.69 12.69
N ASP A 56 -5.66 0.41 13.11
CA ASP A 56 -4.59 1.38 13.35
C ASP A 56 -4.17 2.19 12.11
N LEU A 57 -4.54 1.68 10.92
CA LEU A 57 -4.27 2.31 9.63
C LEU A 57 -5.50 3.07 9.07
N GLU A 58 -6.60 3.14 9.82
CA GLU A 58 -7.80 3.88 9.40
C GLU A 58 -7.46 5.36 9.17
N GLY A 59 -7.90 5.90 8.03
CA GLY A 59 -7.69 7.29 7.66
C GLY A 59 -6.25 7.65 7.30
N VAL A 60 -5.35 6.67 7.17
CA VAL A 60 -3.98 6.92 6.70
C VAL A 60 -4.00 7.28 5.21
N PRO A 61 -3.41 8.43 4.81
CA PRO A 61 -3.24 8.80 3.41
C PRO A 61 -2.50 7.72 2.62
N LEU A 62 -3.13 7.25 1.54
CA LEU A 62 -2.54 6.36 0.56
C LEU A 62 -2.18 7.14 -0.72
N ASN A 63 -0.89 7.22 -1.02
CA ASN A 63 -0.38 7.77 -2.27
C ASN A 63 -0.13 6.62 -3.26
N ILE A 64 -0.72 6.72 -4.45
CA ILE A 64 -0.63 5.70 -5.48
C ILE A 64 0.02 6.33 -6.72
N GLU A 65 1.19 5.82 -7.09
CA GLU A 65 1.85 6.13 -8.36
C GLU A 65 1.56 5.00 -9.35
N THR A 66 1.14 5.32 -10.57
CA THR A 66 0.92 4.33 -11.64
C THR A 66 2.00 4.47 -12.69
N SER A 67 2.48 3.35 -13.24
CA SER A 67 3.36 3.34 -14.41
C SER A 67 2.57 3.11 -15.68
N ASP A 68 3.02 3.74 -16.77
CA ASP A 68 2.55 3.47 -18.13
C ASP A 68 3.53 2.60 -18.93
N ASP A 69 4.68 2.24 -18.34
CA ASP A 69 5.69 1.40 -18.99
C ASP A 69 5.35 -0.10 -18.86
N ALA A 70 4.81 -0.67 -19.94
CA ALA A 70 4.49 -2.09 -20.05
C ALA A 70 5.73 -3.00 -20.11
N PHE A 71 6.92 -2.45 -20.40
CA PHE A 71 8.17 -3.22 -20.47
C PHE A 71 8.98 -3.15 -19.18
N HIS A 72 8.51 -2.41 -18.18
CA HIS A 72 9.16 -2.35 -16.89
C HIS A 72 9.25 -3.77 -16.31
N PRO A 73 10.40 -4.18 -15.72
CA PRO A 73 10.58 -5.55 -15.20
C PRO A 73 9.55 -5.93 -14.13
N GLN A 74 8.94 -4.93 -13.49
CA GLN A 74 7.91 -5.07 -12.46
C GLN A 74 6.54 -4.57 -12.94
N ALA A 75 6.30 -4.50 -14.26
CA ALA A 75 5.06 -3.94 -14.82
C ALA A 75 3.79 -4.65 -14.33
N GLN A 76 3.88 -5.91 -13.88
CA GLN A 76 2.75 -6.68 -13.36
C GLN A 76 2.59 -6.58 -11.83
N ASP A 77 3.55 -5.95 -11.14
CA ASP A 77 3.61 -5.95 -9.69
C ASP A 77 2.98 -4.70 -9.06
N ILE A 78 2.64 -4.84 -7.78
CA ILE A 78 2.29 -3.75 -6.87
C ILE A 78 3.42 -3.64 -5.86
N LEU A 79 4.06 -2.47 -5.79
CA LEU A 79 5.23 -2.26 -4.94
C LEU A 79 4.91 -1.29 -3.82
N LEU A 80 5.25 -1.66 -2.59
CA LEU A 80 5.32 -0.72 -1.48
C LEU A 80 6.57 0.14 -1.66
N ARG A 81 6.39 1.45 -1.90
CA ARG A 81 7.49 2.39 -2.16
C ARG A 81 8.06 2.94 -0.86
N SER A 82 7.17 3.37 0.04
CA SER A 82 7.55 4.00 1.29
C SER A 82 6.40 3.97 2.29
N VAL A 83 6.77 3.91 3.56
CA VAL A 83 5.85 4.07 4.70
C VAL A 83 6.41 5.20 5.53
N ASP A 84 5.68 6.31 5.59
CA ASP A 84 6.04 7.43 6.44
C ASP A 84 5.49 7.18 7.84
N VAL A 85 6.34 7.32 8.85
CA VAL A 85 6.02 6.98 10.23
C VAL A 85 6.37 8.12 11.17
N GLU A 86 5.61 8.23 12.27
CA GLU A 86 5.97 9.12 13.36
C GLU A 86 6.89 8.39 14.36
N SER A 87 8.18 8.72 14.29
CA SER A 87 9.16 8.31 15.30
C SER A 87 8.93 9.08 16.62
N GLN A 88 9.22 8.42 17.75
CA GLN A 88 8.96 8.95 19.10
C GLN A 88 9.75 10.20 19.47
#